data_AF-A0A2H0WF73-F1
#
_entry.id   AF-A0A2H0WF73-F1
#
_cell.length_a   1.000
_cell.length_b   1.000
_cell.length_c   1.000
_cell.angle_alpha   90.00
_cell.angle_beta   90.00
_cell.angle_gamma   90.00
#
_symmetry.space_group_name_H-M   'P 1'
#
loop_
_entity.id
_entity.type
_entity.pdbx_description
1 polymer ?
#
loop_
_entity_poly.entity_id
_entity_poly.type
_entity_poly.pdbx_seq_one_letter_code
_entity_poly.pdbx_strand_id
1 'polypeptide(L)'
;MINSRWRPLFLTFIFVLAIGYFKIFLNSFFHLDSPILLFYTAIAASAWCGGTLYGILATALSVVFILNYFMTTSWGMEISAQVWAVRLMFFALDSMVVIFICAQLRSSREKKSRALKELRQSQSLSRQNEQRLQKIFESNMVGFCFSQPNGIIVDANDYFLNLLGANRTDLEKGTLT
;
A
#
# COMPACT_ATOMS: atom_id res chain seq x y z
N MET A 1 18.80 -3.01 -14.29
CA MET A 1 18.18 -2.40 -13.09
C MET A 1 17.97 -0.90 -13.36
N ILE A 2 16.89 -0.53 -14.06
CA ILE A 2 16.52 0.88 -14.28
C ILE A 2 15.53 1.28 -13.18
N ASN A 3 15.96 2.31 -12.43
CA ASN A 3 15.46 2.78 -11.16
C ASN A 3 13.93 2.94 -11.05
N SER A 4 13.37 2.27 -10.03
CA SER A 4 11.99 2.40 -9.50
C SER A 4 11.53 3.86 -9.29
N ARG A 5 12.47 4.80 -9.14
CA ARG A 5 12.22 6.22 -8.88
C ARG A 5 11.75 7.04 -10.11
N TRP A 6 12.07 6.61 -11.33
CA TRP A 6 11.75 7.38 -12.55
C TRP A 6 10.43 6.96 -13.21
N ARG A 7 9.96 5.74 -12.96
CA ARG A 7 8.69 5.24 -13.50
C ARG A 7 7.50 6.19 -13.22
N PRO A 8 7.28 6.67 -11.97
CA PRO A 8 6.18 7.61 -11.72
C PRO A 8 6.37 8.98 -12.36
N LEU A 9 7.61 9.45 -12.59
CA LEU A 9 7.88 10.69 -13.33
C LEU A 9 7.42 10.57 -14.78
N PHE A 10 7.89 9.55 -15.49
CA PHE A 10 7.53 9.34 -16.89
C PHE A 10 6.02 9.14 -17.08
N LEU A 11 5.37 8.39 -16.18
CA LEU A 11 3.91 8.23 -16.17
C LEU A 11 3.18 9.56 -16.02
N THR A 12 3.65 10.44 -15.12
CA THR A 12 3.06 11.77 -14.90
C THR A 12 3.13 12.62 -16.18
N PHE A 13 4.30 12.68 -16.82
CA PHE A 13 4.47 13.40 -18.09
C PHE A 13 3.59 12.83 -19.20
N ILE A 14 3.55 11.50 -19.35
CA ILE A 14 2.72 10.82 -20.35
C ILE A 14 1.24 11.13 -20.12
N PHE A 15 0.74 11.04 -18.89
CA PHE A 15 -0.67 11.33 -18.57
C PHE A 15 -1.03 12.78 -18.88
N VAL A 16 -0.23 13.75 -18.42
CA VAL A 16 -0.53 15.17 -18.64
C VAL A 16 -0.48 15.53 -20.13
N LEU A 17 0.51 15.01 -20.86
CA LEU A 17 0.63 15.27 -22.31
C LEU A 17 -0.47 14.58 -23.11
N ALA A 18 -0.79 13.31 -22.81
CA ALA A 18 -1.85 12.57 -23.48
C ALA A 18 -3.21 13.24 -23.29
N ILE A 19 -3.50 13.67 -22.05
CA ILE A 19 -4.74 14.36 -21.71
C ILE A 19 -4.80 15.75 -22.36
N GLY A 20 -3.68 16.50 -22.36
CA GLY A 20 -3.59 17.79 -23.04
C GLY A 20 -3.87 17.68 -24.55
N TYR A 21 -3.26 16.70 -25.21
CA TYR A 21 -3.45 16.45 -26.64
C TYR A 21 -4.88 15.97 -26.97
N PHE A 22 -5.41 15.05 -26.17
CA PHE A 22 -6.78 14.57 -26.29
C PHE A 22 -7.80 15.71 -26.14
N LYS A 23 -7.52 16.67 -25.25
CA LYS A 23 -8.37 17.86 -25.06
C LYS A 23 -8.34 18.79 -26.26
N ILE A 24 -7.18 19.00 -26.89
CA ILE A 24 -7.06 19.81 -28.12
C ILE A 24 -7.90 19.17 -29.24
N PHE A 25 -7.80 17.85 -29.40
CA PHE A 25 -8.60 17.08 -30.35
C PHE A 25 -10.11 17.19 -30.06
N LEU A 26 -10.52 17.01 -28.80
CA LEU A 26 -11.92 17.17 -28.37
C LEU A 26 -12.46 18.59 -28.57
N ASN A 27 -11.66 19.63 -28.32
CA ASN A 27 -12.08 21.01 -28.49
C ASN A 27 -12.38 21.34 -29.96
N SER A 28 -11.60 20.75 -30.88
CA SER A 28 -11.82 20.86 -32.32
C SER A 28 -13.19 20.31 -32.74
N PHE A 29 -13.70 19.31 -32.02
CA PHE A 29 -14.92 18.58 -32.41
C PHE A 29 -16.17 18.95 -31.59
N PHE A 30 -16.02 19.29 -30.31
CA PHE A 30 -17.13 19.44 -29.35
C PHE A 30 -17.22 20.81 -28.64
N HIS A 31 -16.27 21.73 -28.87
CA HIS A 31 -16.26 23.09 -28.30
C HIS A 31 -16.58 23.11 -26.79
N LEU A 32 -15.91 22.26 -26.01
CA LEU A 32 -16.12 22.20 -24.56
C LEU A 32 -15.61 23.49 -23.89
N ASP A 33 -16.53 24.27 -23.32
CA ASP A 33 -16.31 25.61 -22.74
C ASP A 33 -15.32 25.67 -21.56
N SER A 34 -14.97 24.52 -20.97
CA SER A 34 -14.14 24.45 -19.77
C SER A 34 -12.80 23.74 -20.03
N PRO A 35 -11.68 24.48 -20.15
CA PRO A 35 -10.38 23.92 -20.49
C PRO A 35 -9.77 22.96 -19.46
N ILE A 36 -10.28 22.97 -18.22
CA ILE A 36 -9.54 22.50 -17.04
C ILE A 36 -9.96 21.09 -16.62
N LEU A 37 -11.18 20.67 -16.97
CA LEU A 37 -11.84 19.50 -16.38
C LEU A 37 -11.07 18.18 -16.57
N LEU A 38 -10.36 18.03 -17.69
CA LEU A 38 -9.56 16.84 -17.97
C LEU A 38 -8.23 16.82 -17.19
N PHE A 39 -7.68 17.96 -16.77
CA PHE A 39 -6.43 17.97 -15.98
C PHE A 39 -6.62 17.37 -14.59
N TYR A 40 -7.84 17.37 -14.04
CA TYR A 40 -8.12 16.73 -12.75
C TYR A 40 -7.89 15.22 -12.76
N THR A 41 -8.23 14.53 -13.86
CA THR A 41 -7.99 13.08 -13.97
C THR A 41 -6.50 12.77 -14.06
N ALA A 42 -5.73 13.64 -14.73
CA ALA A 42 -4.27 13.55 -14.79
C ALA A 42 -3.62 13.67 -13.40
N ILE A 43 -4.07 14.64 -12.59
CA ILE A 43 -3.55 14.88 -11.24
C ILE A 43 -3.91 13.72 -10.32
N ALA A 44 -5.16 13.25 -10.36
CA ALA A 44 -5.60 12.11 -9.57
C ALA A 44 -4.79 10.83 -9.91
N ALA A 45 -4.60 10.54 -11.19
CA ALA A 45 -3.81 9.39 -11.64
C ALA A 45 -2.32 9.52 -11.22
N SER A 46 -1.75 10.71 -11.34
CA SER A 46 -0.34 10.97 -11.00
C SER A 46 -0.10 10.92 -9.48
N ALA A 47 -1.02 11.47 -8.68
CA ALA A 47 -0.99 11.38 -7.23
C ALA A 47 -1.19 9.94 -6.74
N TRP A 48 -2.02 9.15 -7.43
CA TRP A 48 -2.23 7.73 -7.12
C TRP A 48 -0.98 6.87 -7.40
N CYS A 49 -0.38 7.02 -8.58
CA CYS A 49 0.77 6.21 -8.99
C CYS A 49 2.08 6.67 -8.33
N GLY A 50 2.26 7.97 -8.14
CA GLY A 50 3.50 8.56 -7.66
C GLY A 50 3.49 8.95 -6.18
N GLY A 51 2.35 9.39 -5.63
CA GLY A 51 2.28 10.04 -4.32
C GLY A 51 2.23 11.57 -4.42
N THR A 52 2.38 12.25 -3.28
CA THR A 52 2.16 13.70 -3.14
C THR A 52 3.05 14.55 -4.05
N LEU A 53 4.35 14.21 -4.14
CA LEU A 53 5.30 14.95 -4.96
C LEU A 53 4.87 14.98 -6.44
N TYR A 54 4.35 13.86 -6.95
CA TYR A 54 3.95 13.73 -8.35
C TYR A 54 2.60 14.38 -8.64
N GLY A 55 1.70 14.42 -7.65
CA GLY A 55 0.48 15.23 -7.73
C GLY A 55 0.79 16.73 -7.80
N ILE A 56 1.75 17.22 -7.00
CA ILE A 56 2.19 18.62 -7.04
C ILE A 56 2.84 18.95 -8.39
N LEU A 57 3.73 18.07 -8.88
CA LEU A 57 4.35 18.23 -10.21
C LEU A 57 3.31 18.23 -11.34
N ALA A 58 2.32 17.35 -11.28
CA ALA A 58 1.23 17.31 -12.27
C ALA A 58 0.41 18.61 -12.26
N THR A 59 0.15 19.17 -11.07
CA THR A 59 -0.55 20.44 -10.91
C THR A 59 0.25 21.58 -11.54
N ALA A 60 1.55 21.70 -11.23
CA ALA A 60 2.43 22.71 -11.80
C ALA A 60 2.51 22.61 -13.34
N LEU A 61 2.69 21.39 -13.86
CA LEU A 61 2.77 21.15 -15.30
C LEU A 61 1.45 21.48 -16.01
N SER A 62 0.32 21.19 -15.37
CA SER A 62 -1.02 21.55 -15.88
C SER A 62 -1.21 23.06 -15.93
N VAL A 63 -0.79 23.81 -14.90
CA VAL A 63 -0.85 25.28 -14.90
C VAL A 63 -0.02 25.85 -16.06
N VAL A 64 1.21 25.36 -16.26
CA VAL A 64 2.07 25.79 -17.37
C VAL A 64 1.39 25.53 -18.73
N PHE A 65 0.78 24.36 -18.91
CA PHE A 65 0.09 24.00 -20.15
C PHE A 65 -1.13 24.91 -20.41
N ILE A 66 -1.91 25.19 -19.35
CA ILE A 66 -3.07 26.08 -19.40
C ILE A 66 -2.66 27.50 -19.82
N LEU A 67 -1.61 28.05 -19.19
CA LEU A 67 -1.13 29.41 -19.48
C LEU A 67 -0.56 29.54 -20.90
N ASN A 68 0.09 28.50 -21.44
CA ASN A 68 0.70 28.57 -22.78
C ASN A 68 -0.32 28.36 -23.91
N TYR A 69 -1.24 27.40 -23.77
CA TYR A 69 -2.10 26.97 -24.89
C TYR A 69 -3.53 27.50 -24.81
N PHE A 70 -4.04 27.83 -23.62
CA PHE A 70 -5.47 28.18 -23.45
C PHE A 70 -5.73 29.66 -23.15
N MET A 71 -4.77 30.42 -22.60
CA MET A 71 -4.94 31.85 -22.32
C MET A 71 -5.16 32.72 -23.58
N THR A 72 -4.65 32.30 -24.74
CA THR A 72 -4.67 33.12 -25.98
C THR A 72 -5.71 32.67 -27.02
N THR A 73 -6.29 31.47 -26.90
CA THR A 73 -7.10 30.86 -27.98
C THR A 73 -8.53 30.52 -27.54
N SER A 74 -9.35 31.54 -27.36
CA SER A 74 -10.81 31.41 -27.42
C SER A 74 -11.34 32.44 -28.41
N TRP A 75 -11.29 32.08 -29.70
CA TRP A 75 -11.98 32.70 -30.83
C TRP A 75 -12.43 34.17 -30.60
N GLY A 76 -11.48 35.09 -30.63
CA GLY A 76 -11.73 36.52 -30.82
C GLY A 76 -12.37 37.31 -29.67
N MET A 77 -12.69 36.69 -28.53
CA MET A 77 -13.15 37.42 -27.33
C MET A 77 -12.07 37.37 -26.25
N GLU A 78 -11.57 38.53 -25.86
CA GLU A 78 -10.73 38.69 -24.67
C GLU A 78 -11.54 38.24 -23.45
N ILE A 79 -11.30 37.01 -22.98
CA ILE A 79 -11.84 36.55 -21.72
C ILE A 79 -11.19 37.40 -20.62
N SER A 80 -12.02 38.04 -19.78
CA SER A 80 -11.55 38.86 -18.66
C SER A 80 -10.56 38.09 -17.77
N ALA A 81 -9.47 38.75 -17.38
CA ALA A 81 -8.45 38.22 -16.47
C ALA A 81 -9.05 37.70 -15.15
N GLN A 82 -10.20 38.27 -14.73
CA GLN A 82 -10.92 37.85 -13.53
C GLN A 82 -11.45 36.40 -13.63
N VAL A 83 -11.94 35.99 -14.81
CA VAL A 83 -12.46 34.63 -15.04
C VAL A 83 -11.34 33.60 -14.94
N TRP A 84 -10.17 33.92 -15.49
CA TRP A 84 -8.99 33.06 -15.39
C TRP A 84 -8.46 32.94 -13.97
N ALA A 85 -8.46 34.05 -13.20
CA ALA A 85 -8.08 34.02 -11.79
C ALA A 85 -8.98 33.07 -10.97
N VAL A 86 -10.31 33.16 -11.15
CA VAL A 86 -11.26 32.29 -10.46
C VAL A 86 -11.04 30.81 -10.85
N ARG A 87 -10.85 30.53 -12.14
CA ARG A 87 -10.58 29.18 -12.64
C ARG A 87 -9.31 28.56 -12.04
N LEU A 88 -8.22 29.33 -11.94
CA LEU A 88 -6.97 28.87 -11.32
C LEU A 88 -7.11 28.68 -9.80
N MET A 89 -7.89 29.52 -9.12
CA MET A 89 -8.19 29.34 -7.70
C MET A 89 -8.92 28.01 -7.45
N PHE A 90 -10.01 27.73 -8.17
CA PHE A 90 -10.73 26.46 -8.05
C PHE A 90 -9.85 25.26 -8.41
N PHE A 91 -9.05 25.38 -9.46
CA PHE A 91 -8.11 24.33 -9.84
C PHE A 91 -7.10 24.03 -8.73
N ALA A 92 -6.54 25.05 -8.09
CA ALA A 92 -5.60 24.87 -6.98
C ALA A 92 -6.27 24.22 -5.76
N LEU A 93 -7.49 24.65 -5.41
CA LEU A 93 -8.27 24.10 -4.30
C LEU A 93 -8.60 22.62 -4.53
N ASP A 94 -9.17 22.28 -5.69
CA ASP A 94 -9.51 20.90 -6.06
C ASP A 94 -8.27 20.01 -6.09
N SER A 95 -7.17 20.50 -6.67
CA SER A 95 -5.91 19.74 -6.73
C SER A 95 -5.36 19.46 -5.33
N MET A 96 -5.47 20.42 -4.40
CA MET A 96 -5.08 20.23 -3.01
C MET A 96 -5.90 19.11 -2.35
N VAL A 97 -7.22 19.11 -2.54
CA VAL A 97 -8.13 18.09 -1.98
C VAL A 97 -7.80 16.70 -2.54
N VAL A 98 -7.63 16.58 -3.86
CA VAL A 98 -7.30 15.30 -4.51
C VAL A 98 -5.97 14.76 -4.02
N ILE A 99 -4.93 15.61 -3.96
CA ILE A 99 -3.60 15.22 -3.47
C ILE A 99 -3.69 14.77 -2.01
N PHE A 100 -4.44 15.48 -1.17
CA PHE A 100 -4.64 15.14 0.24
C PHE A 100 -5.34 13.79 0.42
N ILE A 101 -6.44 13.54 -0.30
CA ILE A 101 -7.16 12.27 -0.25
C ILE A 101 -6.26 11.11 -0.67
N CYS A 102 -5.54 11.26 -1.78
CA CYS A 102 -4.59 10.23 -2.25
C CYS A 102 -3.48 9.97 -1.22
N ALA A 103 -2.95 11.01 -0.59
CA ALA A 103 -1.93 10.89 0.45
C ALA A 103 -2.45 10.10 1.66
N GLN A 104 -3.65 10.43 2.13
CA GLN A 104 -4.27 9.76 3.27
C GLN A 104 -4.59 8.29 2.99
N LEU A 105 -5.18 8.00 1.82
CA LEU A 105 -5.48 6.64 1.40
C LEU A 105 -4.22 5.78 1.33
N ARG A 106 -3.13 6.33 0.80
CA ARG A 106 -1.86 5.62 0.69
C ARG A 106 -1.23 5.35 2.05
N SER A 107 -1.16 6.36 2.93
CA SER A 107 -0.62 6.20 4.28
C SER A 107 -1.37 5.12 5.07
N SER A 108 -2.70 5.10 4.96
CA SER A 108 -3.55 4.10 5.61
C SER A 108 -3.32 2.68 5.04
N ARG A 109 -3.16 2.56 3.72
CA ARG A 109 -2.86 1.27 3.07
C ARG A 109 -1.48 0.74 3.42
N GLU A 110 -0.47 1.62 3.47
CA GLU A 110 0.91 1.24 3.79
C GLU A 110 1.03 0.71 5.23
N LYS A 111 0.38 1.37 6.20
CA LYS A 111 0.36 0.88 7.59
C LYS A 111 -0.27 -0.50 7.72
N LYS A 112 -1.42 -0.73 7.07
CA LYS A 112 -2.10 -2.04 7.07
C LYS A 112 -1.24 -3.13 6.44
N SER A 113 -0.60 -2.85 5.32
CA SER A 113 0.28 -3.80 4.63
C SER A 113 1.50 -4.18 5.48
N ARG A 114 2.12 -3.20 6.16
CA ARG A 114 3.24 -3.43 7.07
C ARG A 114 2.84 -4.29 8.27
N ALA A 115 1.74 -3.93 8.95
CA ALA A 115 1.23 -4.69 10.08
C ALA A 115 0.90 -6.15 9.70
N LEU A 116 0.28 -6.37 8.54
CA LEU A 116 -0.02 -7.72 8.06
C LEU A 116 1.27 -8.52 7.78
N LYS A 117 2.31 -7.88 7.24
CA LYS A 117 3.60 -8.53 6.98
C LYS A 117 4.30 -8.91 8.28
N GLU A 118 4.32 -8.01 9.26
CA GLU A 118 4.89 -8.26 10.59
C GLU A 118 4.15 -9.39 11.32
N LEU A 119 2.81 -9.38 11.27
CA LEU A 119 1.99 -10.45 11.86
C LEU A 119 2.31 -11.80 11.23
N ARG A 120 2.37 -11.88 9.90
CA ARG A 120 2.71 -13.12 9.18
C ARG A 120 4.11 -13.61 9.53
N GLN A 121 5.09 -12.71 9.63
CA GLN A 121 6.45 -13.06 10.02
C GLN A 121 6.50 -13.62 11.44
N SER A 122 5.84 -12.96 12.41
CA SER A 122 5.75 -13.42 13.79
C SER A 122 5.08 -14.80 13.90
N GLN A 123 3.95 -15.00 13.20
CA GLN A 123 3.26 -16.28 13.16
C GLN A 123 4.13 -17.38 12.54
N SER A 124 4.85 -17.07 11.46
CA SER A 124 5.74 -18.05 10.81
C SER A 124 6.91 -18.46 11.70
N LEU A 125 7.49 -17.49 12.43
CA LEU A 125 8.58 -17.74 13.37
C LEU A 125 8.10 -18.57 14.56
N SER A 126 6.93 -18.23 15.12
CA SER A 126 6.31 -18.98 16.20
C SER A 126 6.06 -20.44 15.79
N ARG A 127 5.46 -20.66 14.61
CA ARG A 127 5.23 -22.01 14.08
C ARG A 127 6.51 -22.79 13.85
N GLN A 128 7.57 -22.15 13.35
CA GLN A 128 8.88 -22.80 13.19
C GLN A 128 9.50 -23.20 14.53
N ASN A 129 9.38 -22.36 15.54
CA ASN A 129 9.88 -22.66 16.88
C ASN A 129 9.09 -23.81 17.53
N GLU A 130 7.77 -23.80 17.42
CA GLU A 130 6.91 -24.90 17.89
C GLU A 130 7.30 -26.23 17.23
N GLN A 131 7.46 -26.25 15.90
CA GLN A 131 7.90 -27.45 15.18
C GLN A 131 9.31 -27.91 15.59
N ARG A 132 10.22 -27.00 15.88
CA ARG A 132 11.57 -27.34 16.36
C ARG A 132 11.52 -27.93 17.76
N LEU A 133 10.74 -27.32 18.66
CA LEU A 133 10.54 -27.83 20.02
C LEU A 133 9.87 -29.20 20.01
N GLN A 134 8.83 -29.39 19.19
CA GLN A 134 8.17 -30.68 19.03
C GLN A 134 9.15 -31.75 18.56
N LYS A 135 10.00 -31.46 17.56
CA LYS A 135 11.03 -32.40 17.10
C LYS A 135 12.07 -32.74 18.17
N ILE A 136 12.45 -31.78 19.02
CA ILE A 136 13.37 -32.02 20.13
C ILE A 136 12.70 -32.87 21.20
N PHE A 137 11.45 -32.54 21.55
CA PHE A 137 10.65 -33.27 22.53
C PHE A 137 10.43 -34.72 22.08
N GLU A 138 10.07 -34.97 20.82
CA GLU A 138 9.88 -36.31 20.27
C GLU A 138 11.19 -37.05 19.94
N SER A 139 12.35 -36.41 20.12
CA SER A 139 13.63 -37.07 19.82
C SER A 139 13.97 -38.14 20.87
N ASN A 140 14.40 -39.31 20.40
CA ASN A 140 14.92 -40.40 21.27
C ASN A 140 16.33 -40.11 21.82
N MET A 141 16.76 -38.85 21.87
CA MET A 141 18.08 -38.47 22.40
C MET A 141 18.04 -38.18 23.90
N VAL A 142 16.93 -37.60 24.41
CA VAL A 142 16.81 -37.15 25.80
C VAL A 142 15.40 -37.47 26.28
N GLY A 143 15.27 -38.04 27.47
CA GLY A 143 13.95 -38.25 28.10
C GLY A 143 13.41 -36.92 28.62
N PHE A 144 12.28 -36.48 28.09
CA PHE A 144 11.58 -35.28 28.56
C PHE A 144 10.30 -35.68 29.28
N CYS A 145 10.07 -35.07 30.44
CA CYS A 145 8.78 -35.08 31.12
C CYS A 145 8.46 -33.67 31.64
N PHE A 146 7.19 -33.31 31.60
CA PHE A 146 6.63 -32.14 32.24
C PHE A 146 5.82 -32.61 33.43
N SER A 147 6.19 -32.18 34.62
CA SER A 147 5.44 -32.48 35.83
C SER A 147 4.91 -31.21 36.49
N GLN A 148 3.81 -31.37 37.22
CA GLN A 148 3.34 -30.35 38.14
C GLN A 148 4.26 -30.28 39.36
N PRO A 149 4.22 -29.16 40.12
CA PRO A 149 4.99 -29.04 41.36
C PRO A 149 4.69 -30.12 42.42
N ASN A 150 3.56 -30.80 42.31
CA ASN A 150 3.18 -31.94 43.17
C ASN A 150 3.78 -33.29 42.73
N GLY A 151 4.59 -33.31 41.67
CA GLY A 151 5.25 -34.51 41.15
C GLY A 151 4.50 -35.25 40.04
N ILE A 152 3.21 -34.93 39.81
CA ILE A 152 2.39 -35.62 38.80
C ILE A 152 2.90 -35.28 37.40
N ILE A 153 3.22 -36.30 36.59
CA ILE A 153 3.66 -36.12 35.21
C ILE A 153 2.44 -35.79 34.33
N VAL A 154 2.49 -34.64 33.68
CA VAL A 154 1.44 -34.11 32.79
C VAL A 154 1.68 -34.55 31.35
N ASP A 155 2.94 -34.60 30.92
CA ASP A 155 3.31 -35.01 29.58
C ASP A 155 4.73 -35.58 29.58
N ALA A 156 5.02 -36.53 28.70
CA ALA A 156 6.35 -37.11 28.55
C ALA A 156 6.55 -37.63 27.14
N ASN A 157 7.80 -37.58 26.67
CA ASN A 157 8.14 -38.16 25.38
C ASN A 157 8.26 -39.69 25.47
N ASP A 158 8.10 -40.36 24.33
CA ASP A 158 8.08 -41.82 24.28
C ASP A 158 9.39 -42.44 24.78
N TYR A 159 10.52 -41.74 24.61
CA TYR A 159 11.82 -42.20 25.13
C TYR A 159 11.85 -42.22 26.67
N PHE A 160 11.33 -41.20 27.34
CA PHE A 160 11.22 -41.17 28.81
C PHE A 160 10.29 -42.28 29.32
N LEU A 161 9.16 -42.49 28.66
CA LEU A 161 8.23 -43.57 29.00
C LEU A 161 8.88 -44.96 28.83
N ASN A 162 9.60 -45.18 27.73
CA ASN A 162 10.34 -46.41 27.48
C ASN A 162 11.44 -46.67 28.53
N LEU A 163 12.14 -45.62 28.99
CA LEU A 163 13.12 -45.74 30.07
C LEU A 163 12.49 -46.20 31.39
N LEU A 164 11.25 -45.77 31.66
CA LEU A 164 10.49 -46.20 32.83
C LEU A 164 9.75 -47.52 32.63
N GLY A 165 9.78 -48.10 31.42
CA GLY A 165 8.98 -49.28 31.06
C GLY A 165 7.47 -49.02 31.06
N ALA A 166 7.05 -47.77 30.97
CA ALA A 166 5.66 -47.34 30.98
C ALA A 166 5.16 -47.08 29.56
N ASN A 167 3.86 -47.26 29.32
CA ASN A 167 3.24 -46.89 28.06
C ASN A 167 2.53 -45.54 28.16
N ARG A 168 2.36 -44.86 27.03
CA ARG A 168 1.65 -43.56 26.96
C ARG A 168 0.21 -43.64 27.47
N THR A 169 -0.44 -44.78 27.29
CA THR A 169 -1.76 -45.08 27.84
C THR A 169 -1.79 -45.03 29.38
N ASP A 170 -0.68 -45.32 30.05
CA ASP A 170 -0.60 -45.33 31.51
C ASP A 170 -0.40 -43.90 32.06
N LEU A 171 0.23 -43.04 31.26
CA LEU A 171 0.32 -41.60 31.50
C LEU A 171 -1.06 -40.94 31.34
N GLU A 172 -1.77 -41.20 30.25
CA GLU A 172 -3.11 -40.64 29.99
C GLU A 172 -4.15 -41.06 31.05
N LYS A 173 -3.97 -42.23 31.67
CA LYS A 173 -4.81 -42.72 32.77
C LYS A 173 -4.43 -42.13 34.14
N GLY A 174 -3.37 -41.32 34.23
CA GLY A 174 -2.90 -40.70 35.47
C GLY A 174 -2.26 -41.68 36.47
N THR A 175 -1.80 -42.84 35.99
CA THR A 175 -1.27 -43.93 36.84
C THR A 175 0.23 -43.80 37.14
N LEU A 176 0.92 -42.85 36.51
CA LEU A 176 2.35 -42.57 36.72
C LEU A 176 2.51 -41.43 37.73
N THR A 177 2.95 -41.78 38.95
CA THR A 177 3.26 -40.86 40.07
C THR A 177 4.73 -40.94 40.46
#